data_AF-A0A4Y8BSE8-F1
#
_entry.id   AF-A0A4Y8BSE8-F1
#
_cell.length_a   1.000
_cell.length_b   1.000
_cell.length_c   1.000
_cell.angle_alpha   90.00
_cell.angle_beta   90.00
_cell.angle_gamma   90.00
#
_symmetry.space_group_name_H-M   'P 1'
#
loop_
_entity.id
_entity.type
_entity.pdbx_description
1 polymer ?
#
loop_
_entity_poly.entity_id
_entity_poly.type
_entity_poly.pdbx_seq_one_letter_code
_entity_poly.pdbx_strand_id
1 'polypeptide(L)'
;MLSVLSVLLLVGCSIGGMGTARHNGKMYYFPSDCPRYNYSYSNPDELRCTDENGVETGRILYPASEQEIENYRYQQEQVKEEWRQLNESLHDIGDRIHEKNKELQRSNEQLMQMMPRRHDVYIHYY
;
A
#
# COMPACT_ATOMS: atom_id res chain seq x y z
N MET A 1 3.40 7.84 -20.76
CA MET A 1 3.53 6.52 -20.12
C MET A 1 2.84 6.51 -18.75
N LEU A 2 1.53 6.79 -18.70
CA LEU A 2 0.73 6.69 -17.46
C LEU A 2 -0.29 5.54 -17.49
N SER A 3 -0.44 4.88 -18.65
CA SER A 3 -1.55 3.95 -18.87
C SER A 3 -1.32 2.53 -18.35
N VAL A 4 -0.08 2.17 -17.98
CA VAL A 4 0.25 0.80 -17.53
C VAL A 4 0.00 0.63 -16.03
N LEU A 5 0.15 1.70 -15.24
CA LEU A 5 -0.02 1.66 -13.78
C LEU A 5 -1.49 1.46 -13.37
N SER A 6 -2.44 1.91 -14.19
CA SER A 6 -3.88 1.83 -13.90
C SER A 6 -4.46 0.43 -14.13
N VAL A 7 -3.81 -0.44 -14.91
CA VAL A 7 -4.33 -1.79 -15.22
C VAL A 7 -4.01 -2.79 -14.10
N LEU A 8 -2.95 -2.54 -13.32
CA LEU A 8 -2.54 -3.42 -12.21
C LEU A 8 -3.47 -3.33 -10.97
N LEU A 9 -4.29 -2.28 -10.85
CA LEU A 9 -5.19 -2.07 -9.70
C LEU A 9 -6.56 -2.77 -9.83
N LEU A 10 -6.89 -3.34 -10.99
CA LEU A 10 -8.21 -3.94 -11.26
C LEU A 10 -8.20 -5.48 -11.27
N VAL A 11 -7.03 -6.11 -11.14
CA VAL A 11 -6.93 -7.55 -10.96
C VAL A 11 -7.05 -7.84 -9.47
N GLY A 12 -8.27 -8.17 -9.03
CA GLY A 12 -8.52 -8.79 -7.73
C GLY A 12 -7.91 -10.19 -7.71
N CYS A 13 -6.60 -10.30 -7.69
CA CYS A 13 -5.92 -11.56 -7.42
C CYS A 13 -6.30 -11.94 -5.98
N SER A 14 -6.85 -13.14 -5.80
CA SER A 14 -6.86 -13.78 -4.48
C SER A 14 -5.40 -13.96 -4.07
N ILE A 15 -4.85 -13.01 -3.31
CA ILE A 15 -3.46 -13.09 -2.86
C ILE A 15 -3.44 -14.16 -1.78
N GLY A 16 -2.86 -15.31 -2.12
CA GLY A 16 -2.60 -16.34 -1.13
C GLY A 16 -1.62 -15.84 -0.08
N GLY A 17 -1.81 -16.22 1.17
CA GLY A 17 -1.02 -15.68 2.28
C GLY A 17 -1.26 -16.39 3.61
N MET A 18 -0.42 -16.03 4.58
CA MET A 18 -0.54 -16.55 5.94
C MET A 18 -1.65 -15.83 6.69
N GLY A 19 -2.46 -16.57 7.44
CA GLY A 19 -3.52 -16.01 8.27
C GLY A 19 -3.84 -16.89 9.46
N THR A 20 -4.50 -16.31 10.46
CA THR A 20 -4.92 -17.04 11.67
C THR A 20 -6.36 -17.50 11.54
N ALA A 21 -6.60 -18.80 11.71
CA ALA A 21 -7.95 -19.34 11.71
C ALA A 21 -8.65 -19.02 13.06
N ARG A 22 -9.89 -18.54 13.00
CA ARG A 22 -10.61 -18.02 14.18
C ARG A 22 -11.01 -19.11 15.17
N HIS A 23 -11.23 -20.33 14.71
CA HIS A 23 -11.78 -21.42 15.55
C HIS A 23 -10.73 -22.04 16.49
N ASN A 24 -9.45 -22.02 16.12
CA ASN A 24 -8.37 -22.61 16.93
C ASN A 24 -7.18 -21.69 17.18
N GLY A 25 -7.16 -20.48 16.59
CA GLY A 25 -6.09 -19.50 16.77
C GLY A 25 -4.76 -19.88 16.12
N LYS A 26 -4.71 -20.95 15.31
CA LYS A 26 -3.49 -21.40 14.63
C LYS A 26 -3.31 -20.67 13.30
N MET A 27 -2.06 -20.52 12.88
CA MET A 27 -1.73 -19.95 11.58
C MET A 27 -1.78 -20.99 10.47
N TYR A 28 -2.25 -20.59 9.30
CA TYR A 28 -2.38 -21.40 8.10
C TYR A 28 -1.89 -20.61 6.90
N TYR A 29 -1.36 -21.31 5.90
CA TYR A 29 -1.18 -20.74 4.57
C TYR A 29 -2.46 -20.95 3.75
N PHE A 30 -3.10 -19.85 3.36
CA PHE A 30 -4.29 -19.85 2.51
C PHE A 30 -3.86 -19.62 1.06
N PRO A 31 -3.87 -20.64 0.19
CA PRO A 31 -3.48 -20.45 -1.19
C PRO A 31 -4.59 -19.73 -1.99
N SER A 32 -4.23 -19.12 -3.11
CA SER A 32 -5.12 -18.31 -3.94
C SER A 32 -6.33 -19.07 -4.51
N ASP A 33 -6.19 -20.37 -4.66
CA ASP A 33 -7.20 -21.31 -5.16
C ASP A 33 -8.04 -21.95 -4.04
N CYS A 34 -7.91 -21.47 -2.80
CA CYS A 34 -8.77 -21.82 -1.67
C CYS A 34 -9.49 -20.56 -1.15
N PRO A 35 -10.46 -20.02 -1.93
CA PRO A 35 -11.12 -18.75 -1.59
C PRO A 35 -12.02 -18.88 -0.36
N ARG A 36 -12.50 -20.10 -0.07
CA ARG A 36 -13.35 -20.42 1.07
C ARG A 36 -12.92 -21.73 1.70
N TYR A 37 -13.30 -21.93 2.95
CA TYR A 37 -13.01 -23.16 3.68
C TYR A 37 -14.09 -23.47 4.71
N ASN A 38 -14.24 -24.76 5.00
CA ASN A 38 -15.07 -25.27 6.08
C ASN A 38 -14.20 -25.88 7.19
N TYR A 39 -14.69 -25.79 8.42
CA TYR A 39 -14.06 -26.44 9.57
C TYR A 39 -14.38 -27.94 9.57
N SER A 40 -13.37 -28.76 9.80
CA SER A 40 -13.56 -30.19 10.03
C SER A 40 -14.05 -30.43 11.47
N TYR A 41 -15.20 -31.12 11.61
CA TYR A 41 -15.74 -31.49 12.93
C TYR A 41 -14.94 -32.60 13.61
N SER A 42 -14.27 -33.45 12.84
CA SER A 42 -13.49 -34.57 13.35
C SER A 42 -12.05 -34.20 13.71
N ASN A 43 -11.49 -33.20 13.03
CA ASN A 43 -10.14 -32.71 13.29
C ASN A 43 -10.14 -31.17 13.30
N PRO A 44 -10.05 -30.52 14.47
CA PRO A 44 -10.09 -29.05 14.56
C PRO A 44 -8.90 -28.38 13.90
N ASP A 45 -7.84 -29.11 13.52
CA ASP A 45 -6.70 -28.54 12.82
C ASP A 45 -6.85 -28.56 11.29
N GLU A 46 -7.88 -29.21 10.76
CA GLU A 46 -8.12 -29.30 9.32
C GLU A 46 -9.11 -28.25 8.82
N LEU A 47 -8.70 -27.55 7.76
CA LEU A 47 -9.59 -26.71 6.97
C LEU A 47 -9.79 -27.35 5.60
N ARG A 48 -11.05 -27.54 5.18
CA ARG A 48 -11.39 -28.12 3.87
C ARG A 48 -11.71 -27.00 2.90
N CYS A 49 -10.92 -26.88 1.84
CA CYS A 49 -11.11 -25.83 0.84
C CYS A 49 -12.38 -26.05 0.03
N THR A 50 -13.16 -24.99 -0.13
CA THR A 50 -14.38 -24.99 -0.95
C THR A 50 -14.26 -24.00 -2.10
N ASP A 51 -14.93 -24.32 -3.20
CA ASP A 51 -15.11 -23.38 -4.29
C ASP A 51 -16.08 -22.25 -3.93
N GLU A 52 -16.36 -21.35 -4.88
CA GLU A 52 -17.28 -20.24 -4.67
C GLU A 52 -18.73 -20.68 -4.41
N ASN A 53 -19.09 -21.92 -4.80
CA ASN A 53 -20.41 -22.51 -4.59
C ASN A 53 -20.50 -23.31 -3.27
N GLY A 54 -19.39 -23.41 -2.51
CA GLY A 54 -19.33 -24.17 -1.27
C GLY A 54 -19.08 -25.66 -1.45
N VAL A 55 -18.72 -26.11 -2.66
CA VAL A 55 -18.38 -27.50 -2.94
C VAL A 55 -16.94 -27.77 -2.53
N GLU A 56 -16.69 -28.86 -1.80
CA GLU A 56 -15.34 -29.24 -1.40
C GLU A 56 -14.47 -29.56 -2.62
N THR A 57 -13.29 -28.95 -2.66
CA THR A 57 -12.30 -29.14 -3.73
C THR A 57 -11.42 -30.38 -3.51
N GLY A 58 -11.54 -31.02 -2.33
CA GLY A 58 -10.66 -32.11 -1.89
C GLY A 58 -9.33 -31.65 -1.30
N ARG A 59 -9.00 -30.36 -1.37
CA ARG A 59 -7.81 -29.82 -0.70
C ARG A 59 -8.07 -29.60 0.79
N ILE A 60 -7.10 -29.99 1.60
CA ILE A 60 -7.09 -29.80 3.05
C ILE A 60 -5.89 -28.92 3.41
N LEU A 61 -6.12 -27.91 4.25
CA LEU A 61 -5.06 -27.09 4.86
C LEU A 61 -4.82 -27.56 6.29
N TYR A 62 -3.55 -27.57 6.66
CA TYR A 62 -3.07 -27.87 8.00
C TYR A 62 -2.41 -26.63 8.60
N PRO A 63 -2.28 -26.56 9.94
CA PRO A 63 -1.56 -25.48 10.58
C PRO A 63 -0.15 -25.39 10.02
N ALA A 64 0.30 -24.17 9.78
CA ALA A 64 1.67 -23.90 9.40
C ALA A 64 2.62 -24.38 10.50
N SER A 65 3.75 -24.93 10.07
CA SER A 65 4.85 -25.29 10.95
C SER A 65 5.47 -24.06 11.60
N GLU A 66 6.17 -24.25 12.73
CA GLU A 66 6.90 -23.17 13.41
C GLU A 66 7.89 -22.47 12.47
N GLN A 67 8.56 -23.23 11.59
CA GLN A 67 9.50 -22.66 10.63
C GLN A 67 8.81 -21.77 9.58
N GLU A 68 7.63 -22.18 9.10
CA GLU A 68 6.84 -21.35 8.17
C GLU A 68 6.36 -20.06 8.84
N ILE A 69 5.97 -20.15 10.11
CA ILE A 69 5.56 -18.99 10.92
C ILE A 69 6.73 -18.03 11.12
N GLU A 70 7.90 -18.54 11.46
CA GLU A 70 9.12 -17.73 11.66
C GLU A 70 9.53 -17.03 10.36
N ASN A 71 9.56 -17.75 9.25
CA ASN A 71 9.85 -17.19 7.94
C ASN A 71 8.86 -16.06 7.57
N TYR A 72 7.56 -16.27 7.83
CA TYR A 72 6.55 -15.24 7.58
C TYR A 72 6.76 -13.99 8.45
N ARG A 73 7.07 -14.16 9.74
CA ARG A 73 7.37 -13.04 10.65
C ARG A 73 8.59 -12.26 10.20
N TYR A 74 9.65 -12.96 9.82
CA TYR A 74 10.86 -12.34 9.29
C TYR A 74 10.57 -11.50 8.03
N GLN A 75 9.79 -12.04 7.10
CA GLN A 75 9.37 -11.29 5.90
C GLN A 75 8.54 -10.04 6.26
N GLN A 76 7.61 -10.16 7.20
CA GLN A 76 6.81 -9.02 7.68
C GLN A 76 7.68 -7.91 8.29
N GLU A 77 8.71 -8.29 9.06
CA GLU A 77 9.64 -7.32 9.65
C GLU A 77 10.45 -6.59 8.59
N GLN A 78 10.95 -7.30 7.56
CA GLN A 78 11.65 -6.67 6.44
C GLN A 78 10.76 -5.69 5.69
N VAL A 79 9.54 -6.11 5.33
CA VAL A 79 8.58 -5.26 4.62
C VAL A 79 8.23 -4.03 5.44
N LYS A 80 8.04 -4.17 6.76
CA LYS A 80 7.79 -3.04 7.66
C LYS A 80 8.94 -2.03 7.67
N GLU A 81 10.18 -2.52 7.65
CA GLU A 81 11.36 -1.67 7.62
C GLU A 81 11.48 -0.92 6.28
N GLU A 82 11.24 -1.61 5.16
CA GLU A 82 11.20 -0.98 3.83
C GLU A 82 10.13 0.11 3.76
N TRP A 83 8.93 -0.16 4.27
CA TRP A 83 7.86 0.85 4.33
C TRP A 83 8.21 2.04 5.23
N ARG A 84 8.91 1.80 6.34
CA ARG A 84 9.39 2.87 7.22
C ARG A 84 10.37 3.79 6.48
N GLN A 85 11.36 3.21 5.80
CA GLN A 85 12.35 3.95 5.02
C GLN A 85 11.70 4.74 3.88
N LEU A 86 10.72 4.12 3.18
CA LEU A 86 9.95 4.80 2.15
C LEU A 86 9.19 6.00 2.72
N ASN A 87 8.54 5.84 3.88
CA ASN A 87 7.78 6.90 4.51
C ASN A 87 8.69 8.07 4.97
N GLU A 88 9.86 7.75 5.52
CA GLU A 88 10.88 8.76 5.86
C GLU A 88 11.39 9.50 4.61
N SER A 89 11.65 8.79 3.52
CA SER A 89 12.05 9.39 2.25
C SER A 89 10.98 10.32 1.68
N LEU A 90 9.70 9.90 1.74
CA LEU A 90 8.58 10.73 1.30
C LEU A 90 8.44 12.00 2.15
N HIS A 91 8.70 11.92 3.45
CA HIS A 91 8.70 13.08 4.34
C HIS A 91 9.82 14.07 3.97
N ASP A 92 11.05 13.59 3.78
CA ASP A 92 12.19 14.44 3.37
C ASP A 92 11.92 15.13 2.01
N ILE A 93 11.34 14.41 1.05
CA ILE A 93 10.93 14.99 -0.23
C ILE A 93 9.88 16.09 -0.03
N GLY A 94 8.88 15.85 0.82
CA GLY A 94 7.85 16.84 1.16
C GLY A 94 8.45 18.13 1.74
N ASP A 95 9.39 17.99 2.68
CA ASP A 95 10.08 19.11 3.32
C ASP A 95 10.91 19.92 2.31
N ARG A 96 11.66 19.24 1.43
CA ARG A 96 12.45 19.90 0.36
C ARG A 96 11.58 20.66 -0.63
N ILE A 97 10.43 20.09 -1.02
CA ILE A 97 9.48 20.76 -1.91
C ILE A 97 8.94 22.02 -1.24
N HIS A 98 8.60 21.95 0.05
CA HIS A 98 8.11 23.09 0.81
C HIS A 98 9.15 24.21 0.91
N GLU A 99 10.40 23.86 1.19
CA GLU A 99 11.50 24.82 1.22
C GLU A 99 11.72 25.48 -0.14
N LYS A 100 11.77 24.70 -1.22
CA LYS A 100 11.89 25.22 -2.59
C LYS A 100 10.74 26.14 -2.98
N ASN A 101 9.52 25.83 -2.56
CA ASN A 101 8.36 26.71 -2.78
C ASN A 101 8.51 28.05 -2.06
N LYS A 102 9.02 28.06 -0.82
CA LYS A 102 9.29 29.30 -0.08
C LYS A 102 10.39 30.13 -0.75
N GLU A 103 11.46 29.49 -1.23
CA GLU A 103 12.52 30.17 -1.99
C GLU A 103 11.97 30.83 -3.26
N LEU A 104 11.15 30.09 -4.01
CA LEU A 104 10.47 30.60 -5.21
C LEU A 104 9.55 31.78 -4.90
N GLN A 105 8.75 31.71 -3.83
CA GLN A 105 7.90 32.82 -3.40
C GLN A 105 8.73 34.07 -3.11
N ARG A 106 9.80 33.95 -2.33
CA ARG A 106 10.69 35.08 -2.03
C ARG A 106 11.36 35.65 -3.28
N SER A 107 11.83 34.78 -4.17
CA SER A 107 12.42 35.20 -5.45
C SER A 107 11.41 35.97 -6.30
N ASN A 108 10.16 35.49 -6.36
CA ASN A 108 9.09 36.14 -7.10
C ASN A 108 8.72 37.51 -6.49
N GLU A 109 8.65 37.60 -5.15
CA GLU A 109 8.44 38.88 -4.45
C GLU A 109 9.56 39.89 -4.73
N GLN A 110 10.82 39.46 -4.74
CA GLN A 110 11.96 40.31 -5.10
C GLN A 110 11.86 40.82 -6.54
N LEU A 111 11.48 39.97 -7.49
CA LEU A 111 11.23 40.36 -8.87
C LEU A 111 10.10 41.40 -8.99
N MET A 112 9.01 41.20 -8.25
CA MET A 112 7.89 42.15 -8.20
C MET A 112 8.30 43.52 -7.67
N GLN A 113 9.25 43.58 -6.73
CA GLN A 113 9.78 44.85 -6.20
C GLN A 113 10.71 45.57 -7.18
N MET A 114 11.41 44.83 -8.04
CA MET A 114 12.28 45.40 -9.07
C MET A 114 11.53 45.85 -10.33
N MET A 115 10.26 45.47 -10.47
CA MET A 115 9.46 45.95 -11.60
C MET A 115 9.18 47.45 -11.47
N PRO A 116 9.45 48.24 -12.53
CA PRO A 116 9.19 49.67 -12.50
C PRO A 116 7.69 49.92 -12.33
N ARG A 117 7.31 50.74 -11.34
CA ARG A 117 5.92 51.18 -11.19
C ARG A 117 5.52 51.93 -12.47
N ARG A 118 4.53 51.41 -13.21
CA ARG A 118 3.89 52.18 -14.27
C ARG A 118 3.37 53.48 -13.64
N HIS A 119 3.93 54.60 -14.05
CA HIS A 119 3.35 55.90 -13.78
C HIS A 119 2.30 56.11 -14.86
N ASP A 120 1.03 56.09 -14.47
CA ASP A 120 -0.05 56.51 -15.36
C ASP A 120 0.10 58.00 -15.61
N VAL A 121 0.57 58.36 -16.81
CA VAL A 121 0.69 59.76 -17.23
C VAL A 121 -0.69 60.19 -17.74
N TYR A 122 -1.40 60.99 -16.94
CA TYR A 122 -2.58 61.71 -17.41
C TYR A 122 -2.15 62.86 -18.31
N ILE A 123 -2.37 62.72 -19.62
CA ILE A 123 -2.17 63.81 -20.58
C ILE A 123 -3.43 64.69 -20.57
N HIS A 124 -3.32 65.90 -20.03
CA HIS A 124 -4.34 66.94 -20.21
C HIS A 124 -4.14 67.60 -21.58
N TYR A 125 -5.14 67.47 -22.45
CA TYR A 125 -5.22 68.24 -23.68
C TYR A 125 -5.90 69.59 -23.38
N TYR A 126 -5.17 70.68 -23.63
CA TYR A 126 -5.72 72.05 -23.66
C TYR A 126 -6.32 72.35 -25.04
#